data_AF-A0A1R0H543-F1
#
_entry.id   AF-A0A1R0H543-F1
#
_cell.length_a   1.000
_cell.length_b   1.000
_cell.length_c   1.000
_cell.angle_alpha   90.00
_cell.angle_beta   90.00
_cell.angle_gamma   90.00
#
_symmetry.space_group_name_H-M   'P 1'
#
loop_
_entity.id
_entity.type
_entity.pdbx_description
1 polymer ?
#
loop_
_entity_poly.entity_id
_entity_poly.type
_entity_poly.pdbx_seq_one_letter_code
_entity_poly.pdbx_strand_id
1 'polypeptide(L)'
;MTRKTGIALDESVKILNVDEIKDMDKIREKYEHLFKMNDPKDGGSLYLQAKVVRAFERVQIEYMQNIARHEAEAKASSESEGKTTGADDKATSADVKPADADKK
;
A
#
# COMPACT_ATOMS: atom_id res chain seq x y z
N MET A 1 -17.78 13.88 -14.82
CA MET A 1 -18.50 12.77 -14.16
C MET A 1 -18.24 11.48 -14.92
N THR A 2 -17.21 10.73 -14.55
CA THR A 2 -16.89 9.48 -15.24
C THR A 2 -17.80 8.39 -14.70
N ARG A 3 -18.83 8.03 -15.48
CA ARG A 3 -19.60 6.80 -15.28
C ARG A 3 -18.66 5.61 -15.39
N LYS A 4 -18.09 5.16 -14.27
CA LYS A 4 -17.59 3.79 -14.15
C LYS A 4 -18.78 2.97 -13.66
N THR A 5 -19.08 1.88 -14.33
CA THR A 5 -20.14 0.90 -14.03
C THR A 5 -19.90 0.12 -12.72
N GLY A 6 -19.21 0.74 -11.76
CA GLY A 6 -18.89 0.18 -10.46
C GLY A 6 -19.46 1.04 -9.34
N ILE A 7 -19.72 0.40 -8.21
CA ILE A 7 -20.19 1.07 -7.00
C ILE A 7 -19.15 2.05 -6.46
N ALA A 8 -19.58 3.22 -5.96
CA ALA A 8 -18.68 4.19 -5.37
C ALA A 8 -18.09 3.67 -4.05
N LEU A 9 -16.90 4.13 -3.67
CA LEU A 9 -16.27 3.71 -2.41
C LEU A 9 -17.16 4.08 -1.21
N ASP A 10 -17.63 5.32 -1.17
CA ASP A 10 -18.50 5.82 -0.10
C ASP A 10 -19.81 5.04 0.01
N GLU A 11 -20.37 4.60 -1.12
CA GLU A 11 -21.56 3.74 -1.15
C GLU A 11 -21.22 2.34 -0.62
N SER A 12 -20.05 1.82 -0.97
CA SER A 12 -19.59 0.49 -0.55
C SER A 12 -19.38 0.40 0.95
N VAL A 13 -18.74 1.42 1.52
CA VAL A 13 -18.50 1.56 2.97
C VAL A 13 -19.83 1.63 3.73
N LYS A 14 -20.81 2.38 3.21
CA LYS A 14 -22.17 2.45 3.77
C LYS A 14 -22.92 1.12 3.67
N ILE A 15 -22.84 0.42 2.55
CA ILE A 15 -23.50 -0.88 2.38
C ILE A 15 -22.96 -1.92 3.35
N LEU A 16 -21.65 -1.94 3.59
CA LEU A 16 -21.03 -2.86 4.54
C LEU A 16 -21.14 -2.40 5.99
N ASN A 17 -21.69 -1.20 6.23
CA ASN A 17 -21.83 -0.59 7.54
C ASN A 17 -20.49 -0.57 8.31
N VAL A 18 -19.47 -0.01 7.68
CA VAL A 18 -18.13 0.18 8.25
C VAL A 18 -17.75 1.65 8.16
N ASP A 19 -16.96 2.14 9.11
CA ASP A 19 -16.54 3.54 9.13
C ASP A 19 -15.18 3.76 8.42
N GLU A 20 -14.28 2.77 8.49
CA GLU A 20 -12.92 2.87 7.98
C GLU A 20 -12.43 1.57 7.32
N ILE A 21 -11.60 1.70 6.29
CA ILE A 21 -11.01 0.57 5.55
C ILE A 21 -9.60 0.28 6.09
N LYS A 22 -9.54 -0.19 7.34
CA LYS A 22 -8.27 -0.53 8.04
C LYS A 22 -8.18 -1.98 8.48
N ASP A 23 -9.32 -2.64 8.69
CA ASP A 23 -9.39 -3.99 9.27
C ASP A 23 -10.20 -4.90 8.33
N MET A 24 -9.49 -5.69 7.52
CA MET A 24 -10.13 -6.61 6.57
C MET A 24 -10.91 -7.74 7.21
N ASP A 25 -10.53 -8.17 8.41
CA ASP A 25 -11.23 -9.26 9.08
C ASP A 25 -12.61 -8.80 9.54
N LYS A 26 -12.71 -7.61 10.14
CA LYS A 26 -14.01 -7.00 10.48
C LYS A 26 -14.87 -6.74 9.25
N ILE A 27 -14.27 -6.22 8.18
CA ILE A 27 -15.00 -5.95 6.94
C ILE A 27 -15.52 -7.24 6.32
N ARG A 28 -14.73 -8.31 6.37
CA ARG A 28 -15.13 -9.64 5.90
C ARG A 28 -16.28 -10.21 6.73
N GLU A 29 -16.23 -10.10 8.05
CA GLU A 29 -17.31 -10.56 8.93
C GLU A 29 -18.64 -9.85 8.60
N LYS A 30 -18.60 -8.53 8.40
CA LYS A 30 -19.77 -7.75 7.97
C LYS A 30 -20.29 -8.21 6.61
N TYR A 31 -19.40 -8.43 5.65
CA TYR A 31 -19.76 -8.95 4.34
C TYR A 31 -20.46 -10.31 4.45
N GLU A 32 -19.88 -11.27 5.16
CA GLU A 32 -20.44 -12.63 5.29
C GLU A 32 -21.82 -12.61 5.96
N HIS A 33 -21.99 -11.79 7.00
CA HIS A 33 -23.28 -11.59 7.66
C HIS A 33 -24.34 -11.02 6.69
N LEU A 34 -24.02 -9.92 6.01
CA LEU A 34 -24.95 -9.26 5.08
C LEU A 34 -25.25 -10.13 3.85
N PHE A 35 -24.26 -10.87 3.35
CA PHE A 35 -24.43 -11.78 2.22
C PHE A 35 -25.41 -12.90 2.55
N LYS A 36 -25.25 -13.52 3.73
CA LYS A 36 -26.14 -14.58 4.21
C LYS A 36 -27.56 -14.06 4.48
N MET A 37 -27.68 -12.91 5.13
CA MET A 37 -28.99 -12.32 5.45
C MET A 37 -29.80 -11.96 4.19
N ASN A 38 -29.12 -11.71 3.07
CA ASN A 38 -29.74 -11.39 1.79
C ASN A 38 -29.84 -12.58 0.83
N ASP A 39 -29.63 -13.82 1.29
CA ASP A 39 -29.79 -15.01 0.45
C ASP A 39 -31.23 -15.09 -0.10
N PRO A 40 -31.43 -15.15 -1.44
CA PRO A 40 -32.74 -15.27 -2.05
C PRO A 40 -33.55 -16.48 -1.56
N LYS A 41 -32.87 -17.55 -1.10
CA LYS A 41 -33.52 -18.75 -0.56
C LYS A 41 -34.16 -18.51 0.81
N ASP A 42 -33.60 -17.57 1.58
CA ASP A 42 -34.05 -17.23 2.92
C ASP A 42 -34.98 -15.99 2.92
N GLY A 43 -35.55 -15.64 1.76
CA GLY A 43 -36.42 -14.47 1.60
C GLY A 43 -35.68 -13.15 1.35
N GLY A 44 -34.36 -13.21 1.10
CA GLY A 44 -33.56 -12.08 0.66
C GLY A 44 -33.77 -11.72 -0.81
N SER A 45 -32.96 -10.77 -1.30
CA SER A 45 -33.01 -10.31 -2.69
C SER A 45 -31.66 -10.52 -3.36
N LEU A 46 -31.68 -11.18 -4.52
CA LEU A 46 -30.49 -11.40 -5.34
C LEU A 46 -29.82 -10.07 -5.72
N TYR A 47 -30.62 -9.02 -5.93
CA TYR A 47 -30.11 -7.68 -6.23
C TYR A 47 -29.35 -7.08 -5.04
N LEU A 48 -29.91 -7.21 -3.83
CA LEU A 48 -29.27 -6.70 -2.61
C LEU A 48 -28.01 -7.51 -2.28
N GLN A 49 -28.07 -8.83 -2.41
CA GLN A 49 -26.91 -9.69 -2.25
C GLN A 49 -25.80 -9.34 -3.25
N ALA A 50 -26.14 -9.13 -4.53
CA ALA A 50 -25.19 -8.68 -5.55
C ALA A 50 -24.59 -7.31 -5.20
N LYS A 51 -25.37 -6.39 -4.64
CA LYS A 51 -24.86 -5.08 -4.15
C LYS A 51 -23.86 -5.24 -3.01
N VAL A 52 -24.11 -6.14 -2.07
CA VAL A 52 -23.16 -6.47 -0.98
C VAL A 52 -21.85 -7.03 -1.53
N VAL A 53 -21.92 -7.93 -2.52
CA VAL A 53 -20.72 -8.46 -3.20
C VAL A 53 -19.93 -7.35 -3.87
N ARG A 54 -20.58 -6.50 -4.66
CA ARG A 54 -19.92 -5.38 -5.35
C ARG A 54 -19.27 -4.40 -4.38
N ALA A 55 -19.93 -4.11 -3.26
CA ALA A 55 -19.38 -3.26 -2.21
C ALA A 55 -18.10 -3.86 -1.62
N PHE A 56 -18.11 -5.16 -1.30
CA PHE A 56 -16.96 -5.86 -0.75
C PHE A 56 -15.78 -5.92 -1.73
N GLU A 57 -16.03 -6.19 -3.02
CA GLU A 57 -15.00 -6.11 -4.07
C GLU A 57 -14.36 -4.72 -4.12
N ARG A 58 -15.16 -3.65 -4.09
CA ARG A 58 -14.66 -2.26 -4.14
C ARG A 58 -13.81 -1.90 -2.92
N VAL A 59 -14.21 -2.34 -1.73
CA VAL A 59 -13.48 -2.09 -0.48
C VAL A 59 -12.17 -2.89 -0.43
N GLN A 60 -12.15 -4.14 -0.90
CA GLN A 60 -10.90 -4.92 -1.00
C GLN A 60 -9.88 -4.25 -1.91
N ILE A 61 -10.31 -3.74 -3.07
CA ILE A 61 -9.43 -3.00 -3.99
C ILE A 61 -8.81 -1.78 -3.28
N GLU A 62 -9.63 -1.01 -2.55
CA GLU A 62 -9.12 0.16 -1.81
C GLU A 62 -8.12 -0.24 -0.73
N TYR A 63 -8.41 -1.29 0.03
CA TYR A 63 -7.51 -1.78 1.07
C TYR A 63 -6.15 -2.20 0.51
N MET A 64 -6.14 -2.94 -0.60
CA MET A 64 -4.89 -3.33 -1.28
C MET A 64 -4.12 -2.12 -1.80
N GLN A 65 -4.82 -1.12 -2.33
CA GLN A 65 -4.20 0.13 -2.79
C GLN A 65 -3.58 0.92 -1.62
N ASN A 66 -4.25 0.95 -0.47
CA ASN A 66 -3.72 1.60 0.74
C ASN A 66 -2.44 0.91 1.23
N ILE A 67 -2.42 -0.43 1.28
CA ILE A 67 -1.21 -1.17 1.65
C ILE A 67 -0.06 -0.86 0.68
N ALA A 68 -0.31 -0.98 -0.62
CA ALA A 68 0.73 -0.74 -1.63
C ALA A 68 1.29 0.70 -1.56
N ARG A 69 0.41 1.68 -1.28
CA ARG A 69 0.81 3.07 -1.09
C ARG A 69 1.68 3.25 0.16
N HIS A 70 1.27 2.67 1.29
CA HIS A 70 2.06 2.73 2.52
C HIS A 70 3.42 2.05 2.38
N GLU A 71 3.51 0.92 1.66
CA GLU A 71 4.78 0.26 1.38
C GLU A 71 5.71 1.11 0.49
N ALA A 72 5.14 1.78 -0.53
CA ALA A 72 5.90 2.67 -1.40
C ALA A 72 6.42 3.91 -0.65
N GLU A 73 5.58 4.50 0.21
CA GLU A 73 5.94 5.65 1.06
C GLU A 73 7.01 5.27 2.09
N ALA A 74 6.93 4.08 2.69
CA ALA A 74 7.95 3.57 3.61
C ALA A 74 9.31 3.35 2.92
N LYS A 75 9.31 2.77 1.70
CA LYS A 75 10.54 2.58 0.92
C LYS A 75 11.19 3.90 0.52
N ALA A 76 10.40 4.86 0.04
CA ALA A 76 10.89 6.19 -0.32
C ALA A 76 11.48 6.96 0.87
N SER A 77 10.93 6.76 2.08
CA SER A 77 11.44 7.39 3.30
C SER A 77 12.79 6.79 3.73
N SER A 78 12.97 5.47 3.58
CA SER A 78 14.22 4.77 3.93
C SER A 78 15.42 5.06 3.01
N GLU A 79 15.17 5.56 1.79
CA GLU A 79 16.22 5.87 0.80
C GLU A 79 16.82 7.27 0.99
N SER A 80 16.21 8.12 1.82
CA SER A 80 16.64 9.51 2.06
C SER A 80 17.70 9.67 3.16
N GLU A 81 17.92 8.66 4.01
CA GLU A 81 18.90 8.72 5.12
C GLU A 81 20.30 8.21 4.73
N GLY A 82 20.52 7.75 3.49
CA GLY A 82 21.76 7.12 3.05
C GLY A 82 22.83 8.03 2.41
N LYS A 83 22.63 9.34 2.29
CA LYS A 83 23.55 10.22 1.54
C LYS A 83 24.02 11.47 2.32
N THR A 84 24.70 11.26 3.45
CA THR A 84 25.64 12.25 4.00
C THR A 84 26.84 11.55 4.66
N THR A 85 27.91 11.31 3.89
CA THR A 85 29.33 11.50 4.26
C THR A 85 30.21 10.89 3.17
N GLY A 86 31.02 11.69 2.47
CA GLY A 86 32.06 11.15 1.58
C GLY A 86 32.49 11.99 0.36
N ALA A 87 32.70 13.29 0.53
CA ALA A 87 33.57 14.14 -0.30
C ALA A 87 34.08 15.21 0.69
N ASP A 88 35.35 15.48 0.92
CA ASP A 88 36.54 15.61 0.06
C ASP A 88 37.78 15.17 0.89
N ASP A 89 38.84 14.57 0.33
CA ASP A 89 40.04 15.34 -0.08
C ASP A 89 40.94 14.51 -1.04
N LYS A 90 40.93 14.94 -2.30
CA LYS A 90 42.07 15.26 -3.17
C LYS A 90 43.32 14.37 -3.18
N ALA A 91 43.48 13.67 -4.30
CA ALA A 91 44.74 13.15 -4.82
C ALA A 91 45.72 14.25 -5.26
N THR A 92 47.02 14.06 -5.00
CA THR A 92 48.11 14.49 -5.91
C THR A 92 49.33 13.57 -5.77
N SER A 93 49.64 12.82 -6.83
CA SER A 93 50.93 12.14 -7.07
C SER A 93 51.99 13.14 -7.54
N ALA A 94 53.26 12.95 -7.14
CA ALA A 94 54.43 13.28 -7.94
C ALA A 94 55.70 12.59 -7.40
N ASP A 95 56.33 11.80 -8.27
CA ASP A 95 57.68 11.24 -8.21
C ASP A 95 58.77 12.19 -7.69
N VAL A 96 59.75 11.68 -6.94
CA VAL A 96 61.22 11.86 -7.15
C VAL A 96 61.99 10.79 -6.35
N LYS A 97 62.70 9.89 -7.03
CA LYS A 97 63.90 9.21 -6.48
C LYS A 97 65.06 10.20 -6.51
N PRO A 98 65.98 10.17 -5.52
CA PRO A 98 67.33 9.74 -5.86
C PRO A 98 67.99 8.86 -4.78
N ALA A 99 69.06 8.20 -5.21
CA ALA A 99 70.02 7.44 -4.42
C ALA A 99 70.79 8.31 -3.42
N ASP A 100 71.22 7.76 -2.28
CA ASP A 100 72.63 7.43 -2.00
C ASP A 100 72.85 7.00 -0.53
N ALA A 101 73.81 6.09 -0.37
CA ALA A 101 74.74 5.88 0.75
C ALA A 101 74.32 5.80 2.24
N ASP A 102 74.79 4.70 2.84
CA ASP A 102 75.56 4.61 4.09
C ASP A 102 74.89 4.25 5.42
N LYS A 103 75.60 3.37 6.16
CA LYS A 103 75.51 3.00 7.59
C LYS A 103 74.41 1.95 7.92
N LYS A 104 74.74 0.73 8.36
CA LYS A 104 75.83 0.27 9.22
C LYS A 104 76.01 -1.24 9.08
#